data_AF-A0A0Q4CKP2-F1
#
_entry.id   AF-A0A0Q4CKP2-F1
#
_cell.length_a   1.000
_cell.length_b   1.000
_cell.length_c   1.000
_cell.angle_alpha   90.00
_cell.angle_beta   90.00
_cell.angle_gamma   90.00
#
_symmetry.space_group_name_H-M   'P 1'
#
loop_
_entity.id
_entity.type
_entity.pdbx_description
1 polymer ?
#
loop_
_entity_poly.entity_id
_entity_poly.type
_entity_poly.pdbx_seq_one_letter_code
_entity_poly.pdbx_strand_id
1 'polypeptide(L)'
;MASITDTARAFLAIGGRVWIGPDNALGAMLDVESVYSLSLPDAESERRRGIGRAFLSAKAADPRAVATLVREYGQSQGPFIVWEA
;
A
#
# COMPACT_ATOMS: atom_id res chain seq x y z
N MET A 1 -8.40 2.23 16.72
CA MET A 1 -7.61 2.81 15.60
C MET A 1 -6.71 1.70 15.08
N ALA A 2 -6.73 1.41 13.77
CA ALA A 2 -5.81 0.42 13.19
C ALA A 2 -4.38 0.96 13.27
N SER A 3 -3.40 0.10 13.56
CA SER A 3 -2.00 0.54 13.61
C SER A 3 -1.50 0.89 12.20
N ILE A 4 -0.39 1.64 12.14
CA ILE A 4 0.29 1.94 10.89
C ILE A 4 0.74 0.66 10.16
N THR A 5 1.12 -0.37 10.92
CA THR A 5 1.47 -1.70 10.42
C THR A 5 0.26 -2.42 9.83
N ASP A 6 -0.88 -2.40 10.51
CA ASP A 6 -2.12 -3.02 9.99
C ASP A 6 -2.57 -2.36 8.69
N THR A 7 -2.41 -1.04 8.62
CA THR A 7 -2.75 -0.24 7.44
C THR A 7 -1.82 -0.56 6.26
N ALA A 8 -0.51 -0.66 6.49
CA ALA A 8 0.47 -1.03 5.47
C ALA A 8 0.21 -2.45 4.93
N ARG A 9 -0.07 -3.41 5.82
CA ARG A 9 -0.42 -4.79 5.43
C ARG A 9 -1.69 -4.84 4.60
N ALA A 10 -2.75 -4.17 5.04
CA ALA A 10 -4.03 -4.16 4.33
C ALA A 10 -3.89 -3.58 2.91
N PHE A 11 -3.10 -2.51 2.74
CA PHE A 11 -2.86 -1.90 1.43
C PHE A 11 -2.14 -2.84 0.46
N LEU A 12 -1.10 -3.52 0.92
CA LEU A 12 -0.38 -4.48 0.09
C LEU A 12 -1.25 -5.71 -0.24
N ALA A 13 -2.04 -6.20 0.72
CA ALA A 13 -2.93 -7.35 0.55
C ALA A 13 -4.03 -7.16 -0.51
N ILE A 14 -4.44 -5.92 -0.79
CA ILE A 14 -5.38 -5.63 -1.89
C ILE A 14 -4.69 -5.50 -3.26
N GLY A 15 -3.38 -5.73 -3.33
CA GLY A 15 -2.57 -5.59 -4.54
C GLY A 15 -1.92 -4.21 -4.69
N GLY A 16 -1.90 -3.40 -3.64
CA GLY A 16 -1.25 -2.09 -3.64
C GLY A 16 0.24 -2.23 -3.89
N ARG A 17 0.78 -1.37 -4.76
CA ARG A 17 2.21 -1.35 -5.09
C ARG A 17 2.84 -0.07 -4.60
N VAL A 18 3.98 -0.20 -3.93
CA VAL A 18 4.70 0.93 -3.33
C VAL A 18 6.11 0.98 -3.90
N TRP A 19 6.49 2.13 -4.44
CA TRP A 19 7.88 2.43 -4.74
C TRP A 19 8.55 3.07 -3.51
N ILE A 20 9.73 2.58 -3.15
CA ILE A 20 10.52 3.13 -2.05
C ILE A 20 11.93 3.43 -2.54
N GLY A 21 12.23 4.72 -2.65
CA GLY A 21 13.53 5.22 -3.10
C GLY A 21 14.68 4.84 -2.16
N PRO A 22 15.94 4.99 -2.61
CA PRO A 22 17.13 4.59 -1.86
C PRO A 22 17.17 5.19 -0.44
N ASP A 23 16.74 6.44 -0.27
CA ASP A 23 16.72 7.17 1.01
C ASP A 23 15.51 6.83 1.91
N ASN A 24 14.87 5.70 1.68
CA ASN A 24 13.62 5.30 2.33
C ASN A 24 12.47 6.29 2.06
N ALA A 25 12.52 6.95 0.91
CA ALA A 25 11.51 7.91 0.48
C ALA A 25 10.35 7.18 -0.21
N LEU A 26 9.15 7.30 0.36
CA LEU A 26 7.92 6.66 -0.12
C LEU A 26 7.36 7.44 -1.32
N GLY A 27 7.51 6.90 -2.53
CA GLY A 27 7.11 7.57 -3.76
C GLY A 27 5.69 7.25 -4.21
N ALA A 28 5.50 7.21 -5.54
CA ALA A 28 4.20 7.00 -6.17
C ALA A 28 3.60 5.64 -5.77
N MET A 29 2.33 5.69 -5.34
CA MET A 29 1.49 4.51 -5.18
C MET A 29 0.75 4.29 -6.48
N LEU A 30 0.77 3.06 -6.99
CA LEU A 30 -0.23 2.65 -7.95
C LEU A 30 -1.43 2.15 -7.15
N ASP A 31 -2.48 2.97 -7.13
CA ASP A 31 -3.76 2.61 -6.53
C ASP A 31 -4.35 1.44 -7.32
N VAL A 32 -4.84 0.43 -6.60
CA VAL A 32 -5.29 -0.85 -7.16
C VAL A 32 -6.42 -0.65 -8.17
N GLU A 33 -7.21 0.42 -8.03
CA GLU A 33 -8.25 0.79 -8.99
C GLU A 33 -7.71 1.12 -10.39
N SER A 34 -6.46 1.57 -10.50
CA SER A 34 -5.82 1.91 -11.78
C SER A 34 -5.04 0.75 -12.41
N VAL A 35 -4.62 -0.24 -11.60
CA VAL A 35 -3.77 -1.36 -12.07
C VAL A 35 -4.57 -2.48 -12.70
N TYR A 36 -5.85 -2.64 -12.31
CA TYR A 36 -6.66 -3.73 -12.80
C TYR A 36 -7.99 -3.21 -13.33
N SER A 37 -8.12 -3.23 -14.66
CA SER A 37 -9.38 -3.17 -15.42
C SER A 37 -10.28 -4.39 -15.09
N LEU A 38 -10.56 -4.63 -13.81
CA LEU A 38 -11.40 -5.69 -13.30
C LEU A 38 -12.70 -5.06 -12.80
N SER A 39 -13.85 -5.49 -13.36
CA SER A 39 -15.14 -5.24 -12.71
C SER A 39 -15.16 -5.96 -11.37
N LEU A 40 -14.87 -5.23 -10.30
CA LEU A 40 -15.01 -5.70 -8.93
C LEU A 40 -16.45 -5.47 -8.46
N PRO A 41 -17.01 -6.34 -7.61
CA PRO A 41 -18.25 -6.04 -6.89
C PRO A 41 -18.11 -4.76 -6.06
N ASP A 42 -19.18 -3.97 -5.94
CA ASP A 42 -19.15 -2.65 -5.27
C ASP A 42 -18.59 -2.71 -3.85
N ALA A 43 -18.99 -3.72 -3.07
CA ALA A 43 -18.50 -3.91 -1.70
C ALA A 43 -16.98 -4.11 -1.63
N GLU A 44 -16.40 -4.82 -2.60
CA GLU A 44 -14.96 -5.04 -2.67
C GLU A 44 -14.22 -3.79 -3.15
N SER A 45 -14.79 -3.06 -4.11
CA SER A 45 -14.24 -1.76 -4.54
C SER A 45 -14.21 -0.76 -3.38
N GLU A 46 -15.30 -0.65 -2.61
CA GLU A 46 -15.37 0.27 -1.48
C GLU A 46 -14.41 -0.12 -0.34
N ARG A 47 -14.26 -1.42 -0.07
CA ARG A 47 -13.24 -1.93 0.87
C ARG A 47 -11.84 -1.52 0.44
N ARG A 48 -11.47 -1.70 -0.84
CA ARG A 48 -10.16 -1.33 -1.38
C ARG A 48 -9.91 0.17 -1.30
N ARG A 49 -10.89 1.00 -1.66
CA ARG A 49 -10.80 2.46 -1.51
C ARG A 49 -10.62 2.89 -0.06
N GLY A 50 -11.32 2.27 0.88
CA GLY A 50 -11.17 2.53 2.31
C GLY A 50 -9.74 2.27 2.80
N ILE A 51 -9.16 1.15 2.39
CA ILE A 51 -7.78 0.77 2.71
C ILE A 51 -6.77 1.73 2.06
N GLY A 52 -6.97 2.09 0.78
CA GLY A 52 -6.14 3.07 0.07
C GLY A 52 -6.12 4.42 0.77
N ARG A 53 -7.29 4.92 1.19
CA ARG A 53 -7.39 6.16 1.98
C ARG A 53 -6.67 6.06 3.32
N ALA A 54 -6.84 4.96 4.05
CA ALA A 54 -6.16 4.75 5.33
C ALA A 54 -4.64 4.77 5.17
N PHE A 55 -4.11 4.12 4.12
CA PHE A 55 -2.68 4.15 3.83
C PHE A 55 -2.19 5.55 3.46
N LEU A 56 -2.93 6.29 2.62
CA LEU A 56 -2.55 7.67 2.26
C LEU A 56 -2.48 8.57 3.51
N SER A 57 -3.42 8.41 4.44
CA SER A 57 -3.39 9.11 5.72
C SER A 57 -2.17 8.71 6.57
N ALA A 58 -1.85 7.42 6.64
CA ALA A 58 -0.66 6.92 7.34
C ALA A 58 0.65 7.45 6.72
N LYS A 59 0.75 7.46 5.38
CA LYS A 59 1.86 8.04 4.63
C LYS A 59 2.02 9.53 4.91
N ALA A 60 0.92 10.28 4.98
CA ALA A 60 0.96 11.71 5.28
C ALA A 60 1.41 12.00 6.72
N ALA A 61 1.08 11.11 7.67
CA ALA A 61 1.46 11.25 9.06
C ALA A 61 2.96 10.93 9.30
N ASP A 62 3.45 9.80 8.80
CA ASP A 62 4.86 9.41 8.91
C ASP A 62 5.31 8.57 7.70
N PRO A 63 5.80 9.22 6.63
CA PRO A 63 6.19 8.52 5.42
C PRO A 63 7.44 7.65 5.61
N ARG A 64 8.30 7.92 6.59
CA ARG A 64 9.52 7.11 6.80
C ARG A 64 9.19 5.82 7.54
N ALA A 65 8.34 5.89 8.57
CA ALA A 65 7.89 4.71 9.29
C ALA A 65 7.16 3.73 8.37
N VAL A 66 6.24 4.22 7.52
CA VAL A 66 5.55 3.37 6.54
C VAL A 66 6.55 2.73 5.56
N ALA A 67 7.56 3.47 5.08
CA ALA A 67 8.54 2.93 4.14
C ALA A 67 9.38 1.81 4.77
N THR A 68 9.81 1.99 6.02
CA THR A 68 10.51 0.95 6.78
C THR A 68 9.66 -0.29 6.94
N LEU A 69 8.40 -0.15 7.35
CA LEU A 69 7.49 -1.29 7.55
C LEU A 69 7.21 -2.03 6.24
N VAL A 70 6.98 -1.31 5.14
CA VAL A 70 6.77 -1.95 3.84
C VAL A 70 8.04 -2.71 3.39
N ARG A 71 9.23 -2.18 3.65
CA ARG A 71 10.51 -2.88 3.36
C ARG A 71 10.74 -4.09 4.25
N GLU A 72 10.46 -3.98 5.54
CA GLU A 72 10.72 -5.04 6.51
C GLU A 72 9.91 -6.30 6.21
N TYR A 73 8.68 -6.10 5.72
CA TYR A 73 7.74 -7.19 5.61
C TYR A 73 7.23 -7.50 4.20
N GLY A 74 7.43 -6.61 3.23
CA GLY A 74 7.11 -6.88 1.83
C GLY A 74 8.22 -7.64 1.11
N GLN A 75 7.88 -8.23 -0.02
CA GLN A 75 8.79 -8.83 -0.99
C GLN A 75 9.14 -7.84 -2.11
N SER A 76 10.41 -7.81 -2.51
CA SER A 76 10.85 -7.00 -3.65
C SER A 76 10.36 -7.58 -4.98
N GLN A 77 9.75 -6.75 -5.82
CA GLN A 77 9.40 -7.05 -7.21
C GLN A 77 9.89 -5.92 -8.12
N GLY A 78 11.17 -6.01 -8.52
CA GLY A 78 11.83 -4.98 -9.32
C GLY A 78 12.02 -3.68 -8.53
N PRO A 79 11.55 -2.51 -9.03
CA PRO A 79 11.64 -1.25 -8.30
C PRO A 79 10.53 -1.08 -7.24
N PHE A 80 9.62 -2.06 -7.09
CA PHE A 80 8.49 -2.01 -6.16
C PHE A 80 8.65 -3.05 -5.05
N ILE A 81 7.93 -2.84 -3.96
CA ILE A 81 7.76 -3.83 -2.91
C ILE A 81 6.28 -4.22 -2.83
N VAL A 82 6.00 -5.52 -2.80
CA VAL A 82 4.67 -6.13 -2.73
C VAL A 82 4.64 -7.22 -1.66
N TRP A 83 3.51 -7.46 -1.01
CA TRP A 83 3.39 -8.56 -0.04
C TRP A 83 2.63 -9.70 -0.70
N GLU A 84 3.26 -10.86 -0.91
CA GLU A 84 2.51 -12.08 -1.28
C GLU A 84 1.80 -12.62 -0.03
N ALA A 85 0.48 -12.69 -0.11
CA ALA A 85 -0.38 -13.26 0.92
C ALA A 85 -0.27 -14.80 0.94
#